data_AF-A0A4R9JHS1-F1
#
_entry.id   AF-A0A4R9JHS1-F1
#
_cell.length_a   1.000
_cell.length_b   1.000
_cell.length_c   1.000
_cell.angle_alpha   90.00
_cell.angle_beta   90.00
_cell.angle_gamma   90.00
#
_symmetry.space_group_name_H-M   'P 1'
#
loop_
_entity.id
_entity.type
_entity.pdbx_description
1 polymer ?
#
loop_
_entity_poly.entity_id
_entity_poly.type
_entity_poly.pdbx_seq_one_letter_code
_entity_poly.pdbx_strand_id
1 'polypeptide(L)'
;MLSNKVFHELGMHILFEGPKYKALAIAFGSHLLVLFALFGYNLQRDIDSPFLNLKEGGAVSTIRLQFSSGIGKPSDSSQTNPTPEDGAKTVEKEIAEFQNCLSYPPLALEQKLEDVCVYKLLVKEDGTLEKIAVVTACRYAVFDLQVRRQLADWQFQYSKGKEFVLPIRFRLDVRD
;
A
#
# COMPACT_ATOMS: atom_id res chain seq x y z
N MET A 1 -2.29 -53.92 -36.65
CA MET A 1 -3.29 -52.84 -36.77
C MET A 1 -4.53 -53.23 -35.97
N LEU A 2 -4.76 -52.67 -34.77
CA LEU A 2 -6.09 -52.42 -34.15
C LEU A 2 -5.99 -52.01 -32.66
N SER A 3 -5.02 -51.16 -32.28
CA SER A 3 -4.96 -50.63 -30.91
C SER A 3 -4.59 -49.16 -30.91
N ASN A 4 -5.36 -48.38 -31.68
CA ASN A 4 -5.32 -46.91 -31.64
C ASN A 4 -6.68 -46.27 -31.96
N LYS A 5 -7.77 -47.05 -32.00
CA LYS A 5 -9.13 -46.53 -32.26
C LYS A 5 -10.04 -46.49 -31.03
N VAL A 6 -9.76 -47.26 -29.99
CA VAL A 6 -10.68 -47.39 -28.84
C VAL A 6 -10.54 -46.23 -27.84
N PHE A 7 -9.43 -45.48 -27.85
CA PHE A 7 -9.24 -44.33 -26.96
C PHE A 7 -9.82 -43.01 -27.51
N HIS A 8 -10.27 -42.95 -28.76
CA HIS A 8 -10.93 -41.77 -29.33
C HIS A 8 -12.46 -41.79 -29.14
N GLU A 9 -12.98 -42.87 -28.54
CA GLU A 9 -14.41 -43.17 -28.44
C GLU A 9 -14.89 -43.22 -26.97
N LEU A 10 -14.18 -42.54 -26.06
CA LEU A 10 -14.67 -42.19 -24.73
C LEU A 10 -15.18 -40.73 -24.74
N GLY A 11 -16.28 -40.53 -25.46
CA GLY A 11 -17.47 -39.85 -24.93
C GLY A 11 -17.34 -38.52 -24.17
N MET A 12 -16.41 -37.62 -24.48
CA MET A 12 -16.44 -36.24 -23.96
C MET A 12 -17.07 -35.20 -24.89
N HIS A 13 -17.39 -35.56 -26.13
CA HIS A 13 -18.06 -34.63 -27.06
C HIS A 13 -19.60 -34.70 -27.00
N ILE A 14 -20.19 -35.75 -26.39
CA ILE A 14 -21.64 -35.99 -26.41
C ILE A 14 -22.34 -35.49 -25.13
N LEU A 15 -21.61 -35.17 -24.06
CA LEU A 15 -22.19 -34.68 -22.80
C LEU A 15 -22.64 -33.22 -22.86
N PHE A 16 -22.29 -32.51 -23.92
CA PHE A 16 -22.58 -31.10 -24.13
C PHE A 16 -23.26 -30.90 -25.48
N GLU A 17 -24.36 -31.61 -25.78
CA GLU A 17 -25.08 -31.47 -27.07
C GLU A 17 -26.60 -31.15 -27.04
N GLY A 18 -27.33 -31.23 -25.90
CA GLY A 18 -28.71 -30.68 -25.72
C GLY A 18 -28.91 -29.18 -25.28
N PRO A 19 -29.77 -28.35 -25.89
CA PRO A 19 -29.80 -26.86 -25.81
C PRO A 19 -29.58 -26.17 -24.43
N LYS A 20 -29.89 -26.84 -23.32
CA LYS A 20 -29.62 -26.41 -21.94
C LYS A 20 -28.13 -26.23 -21.62
N TYR A 21 -27.22 -27.10 -22.11
CA TYR A 21 -25.78 -26.90 -21.84
C TYR A 21 -25.23 -25.72 -22.65
N LYS A 22 -25.79 -25.40 -23.83
CA LYS A 22 -25.38 -24.21 -24.60
C LYS A 22 -25.66 -22.95 -23.79
N ALA A 23 -26.85 -22.87 -23.20
CA ALA A 23 -27.22 -21.74 -22.33
C ALA A 23 -26.32 -21.65 -21.10
N LEU A 24 -25.99 -22.79 -20.47
CA LEU A 24 -25.12 -22.83 -19.29
C LEU A 24 -23.67 -22.46 -19.64
N ALA A 25 -23.14 -22.93 -20.77
CA ALA A 25 -21.80 -22.58 -21.25
C ALA A 25 -21.71 -21.09 -21.63
N ILE A 26 -22.75 -20.52 -22.25
CA ILE A 26 -22.82 -19.08 -22.54
C ILE A 26 -22.88 -18.27 -21.25
N ALA A 27 -23.70 -18.67 -20.29
CA ALA A 27 -23.79 -17.98 -19.00
C ALA A 27 -22.45 -18.06 -18.24
N PHE A 28 -21.86 -19.25 -18.12
CA PHE A 28 -20.58 -19.40 -17.43
C PHE A 28 -19.45 -18.67 -18.15
N GLY A 29 -19.43 -18.73 -19.49
CA GLY A 29 -18.49 -18.01 -20.33
C GLY A 29 -18.63 -16.48 -20.20
N SER A 30 -19.85 -15.96 -20.15
CA SER A 30 -20.07 -14.51 -19.97
C SER A 30 -19.63 -14.04 -18.59
N HIS A 31 -19.89 -14.83 -17.54
CA HIS A 31 -19.42 -14.51 -16.18
C HIS A 31 -17.90 -14.54 -16.10
N LEU A 32 -17.25 -15.55 -16.69
CA LEU A 32 -15.79 -15.61 -16.77
C LEU A 32 -15.22 -14.43 -17.54
N LEU A 33 -15.82 -14.05 -18.67
CA LEU A 33 -15.38 -12.90 -19.47
C LEU A 33 -15.50 -11.59 -18.69
N VAL A 34 -16.60 -11.38 -17.95
CA VAL A 34 -16.77 -10.21 -17.07
C VAL A 34 -15.72 -10.21 -15.95
N LEU A 35 -15.47 -11.36 -15.32
CA LEU A 35 -14.44 -11.48 -14.28
C LEU A 35 -13.04 -11.20 -14.83
N PHE A 36 -12.70 -11.72 -16.02
CA PHE A 36 -11.44 -11.43 -16.69
C PHE A 36 -11.32 -9.96 -17.08
N ALA A 37 -12.39 -9.33 -17.57
CA ALA A 37 -12.40 -7.91 -17.89
C ALA A 37 -12.21 -7.04 -16.64
N LEU A 38 -12.88 -7.37 -15.52
CA LEU A 38 -12.70 -6.68 -14.25
C LEU A 38 -11.28 -6.87 -13.71
N PHE A 39 -10.75 -8.09 -13.77
CA PHE A 39 -9.39 -8.37 -13.31
C PHE A 39 -8.35 -7.64 -14.16
N GLY A 40 -8.48 -7.68 -15.49
CA GLY A 40 -7.62 -6.95 -16.42
C GLY A 40 -7.70 -5.43 -16.23
N TYR A 41 -8.89 -4.87 -16.02
CA TYR A 41 -9.06 -3.45 -15.73
C TYR A 41 -8.40 -3.02 -14.41
N ASN A 42 -8.48 -3.85 -13.37
CA ASN A 42 -7.78 -3.60 -12.11
C ASN A 42 -6.26 -3.72 -12.25
N LEU A 43 -5.76 -4.64 -13.09
CA LEU A 43 -4.33 -4.77 -13.38
C LEU A 43 -3.79 -3.62 -14.24
N GLN A 44 -4.57 -3.16 -15.23
CA GLN A 44 -4.21 -2.01 -16.08
C GLN A 44 -4.03 -0.74 -15.25
N ARG A 45 -4.86 -0.53 -14.22
CA ARG A 45 -4.72 0.58 -13.26
C ARG A 45 -3.40 0.57 -12.49
N ASP A 46 -2.74 -0.58 -12.34
CA ASP A 46 -1.42 -0.69 -11.71
C ASP A 46 -0.27 -0.45 -12.70
N ILE A 47 -0.49 -0.74 -14.00
CA ILE A 47 0.52 -0.63 -15.06
C ILE A 47 0.63 0.79 -15.64
N ASP A 48 -0.41 1.63 -15.54
CA ASP A 48 -0.36 3.05 -15.94
C ASP A 48 0.40 3.94 -14.94
N SER A 49 1.63 3.54 -14.59
CA SER A 49 2.64 4.46 -14.07
C SER A 49 3.56 4.87 -15.23
N PRO A 50 3.30 6.00 -15.93
CA PRO A 50 4.22 6.47 -16.93
C PRO A 50 5.46 7.04 -16.23
N PHE A 51 6.60 6.89 -16.90
CA PHE A 51 7.83 7.66 -16.69
C PHE A 51 8.94 7.07 -15.81
N LEU A 52 9.45 5.89 -16.18
CA LEU A 52 10.88 5.59 -15.97
C LEU A 52 11.69 6.17 -17.14
N ASN A 53 12.05 7.46 -17.05
CA ASN A 53 13.15 7.99 -17.86
C ASN A 53 14.47 7.61 -17.19
N LEU A 54 14.96 6.42 -17.52
CA LEU A 54 16.31 5.99 -17.19
C LEU A 54 17.29 6.84 -18.03
N LYS A 55 17.71 7.99 -17.49
CA LYS A 55 18.80 8.77 -18.07
C LYS A 55 20.11 8.13 -17.64
N GLU A 56 20.61 7.25 -18.50
CA GLU A 56 21.94 6.68 -18.40
C GLU A 56 22.99 7.78 -18.65
N GLY A 57 23.95 7.92 -17.73
CA GLY A 57 25.18 8.68 -17.97
C GLY A 57 25.55 9.72 -16.92
N GLY A 58 26.42 9.31 -15.98
CA GLY A 58 27.57 10.10 -15.52
C GLY A 58 27.37 11.15 -14.43
N ALA A 59 27.78 10.82 -13.20
CA ALA A 59 28.83 11.53 -12.45
C ALA A 59 28.86 11.01 -10.99
N VAL A 60 30.02 10.53 -10.59
CA VAL A 60 30.33 10.11 -9.22
C VAL A 60 30.35 11.35 -8.32
N SER A 61 29.50 11.40 -7.31
CA SER A 61 29.55 12.46 -6.29
C SER A 61 30.49 12.07 -5.17
N THR A 62 31.68 12.66 -5.20
CA THR A 62 32.67 12.66 -4.11
C THR A 62 32.06 13.26 -2.85
N ILE A 63 31.82 12.43 -1.82
CA ILE A 63 31.49 12.89 -0.48
C ILE A 63 32.80 13.36 0.19
N ARG A 64 33.00 14.67 0.28
CA ARG A 64 34.13 15.29 0.99
C ARG A 64 33.70 15.66 2.41
N LEU A 65 33.94 14.77 3.37
CA LEU A 65 33.80 15.09 4.80
C LEU A 65 35.03 15.87 5.25
N GLN A 66 34.87 17.15 5.59
CA GLN A 66 35.90 17.92 6.27
C GLN A 66 35.75 17.75 7.78
N PHE A 67 36.68 17.04 8.41
CA PHE A 67 36.84 17.00 9.85
C PHE A 67 37.85 18.07 10.27
N SER A 68 37.38 19.20 10.77
CA SER A 68 38.24 20.16 11.49
C SER A 68 38.39 19.71 12.94
N SER A 69 39.52 19.07 13.24
CA SER A 69 39.99 18.94 14.62
C SER A 69 40.44 20.31 15.12
N GLY A 70 39.74 20.83 16.13
CA GLY A 70 40.09 22.07 16.83
C GLY A 70 39.93 21.88 18.34
N ILE A 71 41.05 21.62 19.01
CA ILE A 71 41.19 21.53 20.47
C ILE A 71 41.19 22.94 21.08
N GLY A 72 40.35 23.20 22.09
CA GLY A 72 40.36 24.49 22.80
C GLY A 72 39.26 24.72 23.84
N LYS A 73 39.48 24.18 25.06
CA LYS A 73 39.05 24.58 26.44
C LYS A 73 37.58 24.96 26.79
N PRO A 74 37.15 24.69 28.06
CA PRO A 74 35.77 24.75 28.50
C PRO A 74 35.41 26.14 29.09
N SER A 75 34.18 26.60 28.87
CA SER A 75 33.57 27.64 29.70
C SER A 75 32.05 27.57 29.63
N ASP A 76 31.47 27.87 30.77
CA ASP A 76 30.08 27.71 31.17
C ASP A 76 29.02 28.41 30.31
N SER A 77 27.82 27.83 30.43
CA SER A 77 26.51 28.48 30.40
C SER A 77 26.19 29.46 29.27
N SER A 78 25.43 28.97 28.29
CA SER A 78 24.33 29.79 27.75
C SER A 78 23.24 28.89 27.17
N GLN A 79 22.08 28.96 27.82
CA GLN A 79 20.77 29.01 27.19
C GLN A 79 20.65 28.27 25.86
N THR A 80 20.12 27.05 25.91
CA THR A 80 19.40 26.47 24.78
C THR A 80 18.38 27.50 24.32
N ASN A 81 18.67 28.18 23.22
CA ASN A 81 17.69 28.95 22.48
C ASN A 81 16.51 28.02 22.20
N PRO A 82 15.29 28.28 22.72
CA PRO A 82 14.11 27.72 22.09
C PRO A 82 13.96 28.50 20.78
N THR A 83 14.37 27.89 19.67
CA THR A 83 13.89 28.35 18.37
C THR A 83 12.36 28.39 18.45
N PRO A 84 11.70 29.49 18.07
CA PRO A 84 10.25 29.56 18.13
C PRO A 84 9.69 28.72 16.97
N GLU A 85 9.41 27.43 17.22
CA GLU A 85 8.52 26.66 16.35
C GLU A 85 7.08 27.06 16.64
N ASP A 86 6.76 28.28 16.20
CA ASP A 86 5.42 28.78 16.09
C ASP A 86 4.82 28.25 14.77
N GLY A 87 3.89 27.29 14.88
CA GLY A 87 2.78 27.14 13.93
C GLY A 87 2.99 26.36 12.61
N ALA A 88 4.18 25.90 12.25
CA ALA A 88 4.36 25.09 11.03
C ALA A 88 3.88 23.64 11.25
N LYS A 89 2.62 23.34 10.92
CA LYS A 89 2.11 21.97 10.93
C LYS A 89 2.92 21.13 9.93
N THR A 90 3.68 20.16 10.43
CA THR A 90 4.57 19.31 9.63
C THR A 90 3.90 17.99 9.24
N VAL A 91 4.54 17.24 8.33
CA VAL A 91 4.07 15.90 7.90
C VAL A 91 3.97 14.95 9.09
N GLU A 92 4.88 15.06 10.05
CA GLU A 92 4.91 14.23 11.26
C GLU A 92 3.68 14.47 12.14
N LYS A 93 3.23 15.73 12.24
CA LYS A 93 2.01 16.07 12.98
C LYS A 93 0.78 15.46 12.32
N GLU A 94 0.69 15.54 10.99
CA GLU A 94 -0.41 14.95 10.22
C GLU A 94 -0.44 13.42 10.33
N ILE A 95 0.74 12.78 10.35
CA ILE A 95 0.85 11.33 10.61
C ILE A 95 0.26 11.00 11.99
N ALA A 96 0.61 11.78 13.03
CA ALA A 96 0.08 11.57 14.37
C ALA A 96 -1.45 11.82 14.42
N GLU A 97 -1.95 12.83 13.73
CA GLU A 97 -3.39 13.11 13.61
C GLU A 97 -4.13 11.93 12.95
N PHE A 98 -3.62 11.41 11.84
CA PHE A 98 -4.18 10.22 11.19
C PHE A 98 -4.17 9.00 12.13
N GLN A 99 -3.04 8.74 12.78
CA GLN A 99 -2.92 7.61 13.73
C GLN A 99 -3.92 7.72 14.90
N ASN A 100 -4.17 8.93 15.40
CA ASN A 100 -5.14 9.15 16.47
C ASN A 100 -6.59 8.97 16.00
N CYS A 101 -6.89 9.28 14.74
CA CYS A 101 -8.19 9.02 14.12
C CYS A 101 -8.38 7.54 13.72
N LEU A 102 -7.29 6.75 13.72
CA LEU A 102 -7.33 5.35 13.33
C LEU A 102 -8.12 4.50 14.32
N SER A 103 -9.26 4.00 13.85
CA SER A 103 -10.15 3.18 14.65
C SER A 103 -9.68 1.73 14.67
N TYR A 104 -9.73 1.11 15.85
CA TYR A 104 -9.40 -0.28 16.04
C TYR A 104 -10.44 -1.21 15.38
N PRO A 105 -10.05 -2.21 14.57
CA PRO A 105 -11.00 -3.16 13.99
C PRO A 105 -11.71 -4.00 15.09
N PRO A 106 -13.05 -4.10 15.10
CA PRO A 106 -13.78 -4.86 16.12
C PRO A 106 -13.35 -6.33 16.24
N LEU A 107 -13.16 -6.99 15.10
CA LEU A 107 -12.71 -8.39 15.04
C LEU A 107 -11.34 -8.60 15.70
N ALA A 108 -10.43 -7.64 15.54
CA ALA A 108 -9.11 -7.70 16.16
C ALA A 108 -9.17 -7.37 17.66
N LEU A 109 -10.08 -6.47 18.06
CA LEU A 109 -10.29 -6.10 19.45
C LEU A 109 -10.81 -7.28 20.28
N GLU A 110 -11.80 -8.02 19.77
CA GLU A 110 -12.37 -9.21 20.42
C GLU A 110 -11.32 -10.32 20.63
N GLN A 111 -10.47 -10.51 19.63
CA GLN A 111 -9.40 -11.51 19.63
C GLN A 111 -8.11 -11.00 20.30
N LYS A 112 -8.11 -9.75 20.81
CA LYS A 112 -6.95 -9.08 21.41
C LYS A 112 -5.69 -9.15 20.54
N LEU A 113 -5.84 -9.02 19.23
CA LEU A 113 -4.74 -9.06 18.28
C LEU A 113 -4.05 -7.72 18.22
N GLU A 114 -2.73 -7.68 18.14
CA GLU A 114 -1.95 -6.45 17.92
C GLU A 114 -1.06 -6.60 16.68
N ASP A 115 -0.70 -5.47 16.06
CA ASP A 115 0.08 -5.52 14.83
C ASP A 115 0.84 -4.21 14.54
N VAL A 116 1.88 -4.32 13.72
CA VAL A 116 2.69 -3.19 13.25
C VAL A 116 2.92 -3.35 11.76
N CYS A 117 2.48 -2.35 10.99
CA CYS A 117 2.70 -2.32 9.54
C CYS A 117 3.14 -0.93 9.08
N VAL A 118 3.75 -0.89 7.90
CA VAL A 118 4.37 0.33 7.36
C VAL A 118 3.99 0.49 5.91
N TYR A 119 3.50 1.67 5.57
CA TYR A 119 3.06 2.03 4.23
C TYR A 119 3.89 3.18 3.69
N LYS A 120 4.11 3.20 2.39
CA LYS A 120 4.64 4.35 1.65
C LYS A 120 3.49 4.93 0.86
N LEU A 121 3.17 6.19 1.12
CA LEU A 121 2.04 6.88 0.52
C LEU A 121 2.55 7.94 -0.45
N LEU A 122 1.87 8.05 -1.58
CA LEU A 122 1.98 9.19 -2.48
C LEU A 122 0.66 9.95 -2.43
N VAL A 123 0.73 11.24 -2.16
CA VAL A 123 -0.42 12.12 -2.02
C VAL A 123 -0.39 13.16 -3.13
N LYS A 124 -1.55 13.38 -3.77
CA LYS A 124 -1.71 14.36 -4.83
C LYS A 124 -1.63 15.78 -4.30
N GLU A 125 -1.47 16.75 -5.21
CA GLU A 125 -1.51 18.18 -4.87
C GLU A 125 -2.86 18.65 -4.30
N ASP A 126 -3.95 17.92 -4.57
CA ASP A 126 -5.26 18.21 -3.97
C ASP A 126 -5.36 17.74 -2.50
N GLY A 127 -4.48 16.84 -2.06
CA GLY A 127 -4.48 16.21 -0.75
C GLY A 127 -5.15 14.85 -0.68
N THR A 128 -5.64 14.34 -1.80
CA THR A 128 -6.18 12.98 -1.89
C THR A 128 -5.04 11.97 -2.03
N LEU A 129 -5.31 10.74 -1.59
CA LEU A 129 -4.36 9.65 -1.72
C LEU A 129 -4.24 9.21 -3.18
N GLU A 130 -3.02 9.17 -3.71
CA GLU A 130 -2.74 8.72 -5.07
C GLU A 130 -2.39 7.24 -5.11
N LYS A 131 -1.42 6.83 -4.29
CA LYS A 131 -0.88 5.47 -4.28
C LYS A 131 -0.52 5.02 -2.87
N ILE A 132 -0.76 3.74 -2.61
CA ILE A 132 -0.35 3.04 -1.40
C ILE A 132 0.59 1.91 -1.79
N ALA A 133 1.84 1.96 -1.32
CA ALA A 133 2.77 0.85 -1.40
C ALA A 133 3.01 0.27 -0.01
N VAL A 134 3.01 -1.06 0.10
CA VAL A 134 3.26 -1.76 1.36
C VAL A 134 4.76 -1.92 1.53
N VAL A 135 5.34 -1.31 2.58
CA VAL A 135 6.75 -1.49 2.95
C VAL A 135 6.86 -2.70 3.88
N THR A 136 6.00 -2.74 4.89
CA THR A 136 5.86 -3.87 5.83
C THR A 136 4.39 -4.23 5.92
N ALA A 137 4.03 -5.43 5.46
CA ALA A 137 2.66 -5.92 5.50
C ALA A 137 2.18 -6.14 6.94
N CYS A 138 0.91 -5.89 7.21
CA CYS A 138 0.30 -6.29 8.48
C CYS A 138 0.24 -7.82 8.54
N ARG A 139 0.45 -8.40 9.72
CA ARG A 139 0.27 -9.83 9.99
C ARG A 139 -1.17 -10.29 9.77
N TYR A 140 -2.15 -9.44 10.09
CA TYR A 140 -3.57 -9.75 9.93
C TYR A 140 -4.24 -8.82 8.91
N ALA A 141 -4.95 -9.41 7.94
CA ALA A 141 -5.61 -8.67 6.86
C ALA A 141 -6.67 -7.68 7.34
N VAL A 142 -7.26 -7.91 8.52
CA VAL A 142 -8.24 -7.00 9.13
C VAL A 142 -7.65 -5.61 9.40
N PHE A 143 -6.35 -5.53 9.73
CA PHE A 143 -5.67 -4.26 9.95
C PHE A 143 -5.37 -3.53 8.64
N ASP A 144 -4.87 -4.22 7.62
CA ASP A 144 -4.62 -3.63 6.30
C ASP A 144 -5.91 -3.07 5.69
N LEU A 145 -7.01 -3.83 5.76
CA LEU A 145 -8.32 -3.39 5.28
C LEU A 145 -8.80 -2.12 5.99
N GLN A 146 -8.62 -2.05 7.33
CA GLN A 146 -9.03 -0.88 8.11
C GLN A 146 -8.22 0.36 7.76
N VAL A 147 -6.90 0.22 7.65
CA VAL A 147 -6.00 1.32 7.27
C VAL A 147 -6.35 1.84 5.88
N ARG A 148 -6.53 0.95 4.91
CA ARG A 148 -6.87 1.33 3.53
C ARG A 148 -8.21 2.06 3.44
N ARG A 149 -9.23 1.60 4.18
CA ARG A 149 -10.54 2.26 4.23
C ARG A 149 -10.41 3.68 4.74
N GLN A 150 -9.74 3.86 5.88
CA GLN A 150 -9.58 5.19 6.44
C GLN A 150 -8.70 6.11 5.62
N LEU A 151 -7.64 5.58 5.00
CA LEU A 151 -6.80 6.36 4.08
C LEU A 151 -7.57 6.83 2.84
N ALA A 152 -8.59 6.08 2.39
CA ALA A 152 -9.42 6.48 1.26
C ALA A 152 -10.32 7.68 1.60
N ASP A 153 -10.72 7.81 2.86
CA ASP A 153 -11.57 8.90 3.35
C ASP A 153 -10.75 10.09 3.91
N TRP A 154 -9.43 9.94 4.03
CA TRP A 154 -8.54 10.94 4.61
C TRP A 154 -8.10 11.99 3.59
N GLN A 155 -8.19 13.27 3.98
CA GLN A 155 -7.70 14.39 3.19
C GLN A 155 -6.44 14.97 3.82
N PHE A 156 -5.30 14.78 3.17
CA PHE A 156 -4.03 15.34 3.58
C PHE A 156 -3.94 16.84 3.26
N GLN A 157 -3.51 17.62 4.24
CA GLN A 157 -3.32 19.06 4.15
C GLN A 157 -1.84 19.43 3.98
N TYR A 158 -0.92 18.72 4.65
CA TYR A 158 0.49 19.13 4.76
C TYR A 158 1.46 18.24 3.96
N SER A 159 1.00 17.06 3.55
CA SER A 159 1.75 16.10 2.73
C SER A 159 1.36 16.09 1.23
N LYS A 160 0.65 17.12 0.77
CA LYS A 160 0.28 17.31 -0.64
C LYS A 160 1.50 17.27 -1.58
N GLY A 161 1.39 16.51 -2.66
CA GLY A 161 2.44 16.39 -3.67
C GLY A 161 3.69 15.63 -3.20
N LYS A 162 3.66 15.03 -2.01
CA LYS A 162 4.82 14.38 -1.40
C LYS A 162 4.60 12.89 -1.27
N GLU A 163 5.73 12.20 -1.28
CA GLU A 163 5.82 10.80 -0.89
C GLU A 163 6.36 10.71 0.54
N PHE A 164 5.69 9.99 1.42
CA PHE A 164 6.13 9.81 2.80
C PHE A 164 5.81 8.41 3.33
N VAL A 165 6.44 8.06 4.45
CA VAL A 165 6.27 6.76 5.11
C VAL A 165 5.31 6.92 6.29
N LEU A 166 4.25 6.12 6.29
CA LEU A 166 3.24 6.06 7.34
C LEU A 166 3.42 4.76 8.16
N PRO A 167 4.04 4.83 9.33
CA PRO A 167 4.07 3.71 10.26
C PRO A 167 2.72 3.61 10.99
N ILE A 168 2.15 2.41 11.09
CA ILE A 168 0.90 2.14 11.82
C ILE A 168 1.17 1.09 12.90
N ARG A 169 0.66 1.35 14.11
CA ARG A 169 0.77 0.45 15.25
C ARG A 169 -0.60 0.29 15.89
N PHE A 170 -1.13 -0.92 15.89
CA PHE A 170 -2.31 -1.28 16.64
C PHE A 170 -1.87 -1.91 17.96
N ARG A 171 -2.15 -1.22 19.07
CA ARG A 171 -1.89 -1.69 20.43
C ARG A 171 -3.15 -1.61 21.27
N LEU A 172 -3.29 -2.54 22.19
CA LEU A 172 -4.35 -2.52 23.19
C LEU A 172 -3.81 -1.83 24.43
N ASP A 173 -4.42 -0.69 24.81
CA ASP A 173 -4.17 -0.13 26.12
C ASP A 173 -4.82 -1.04 27.16
N VAL A 174 -3.99 -1.86 27.81
CA VAL A 174 -4.40 -2.59 29.00
C VAL A 174 -4.47 -1.57 30.13
N ARG A 175 -5.64 -0.96 30.33
CA ARG A 175 -5.95 -0.31 31.61
C ARG A 175 -6.26 -1.42 32.60
N ASP A 176 -5.33 -1.66 33.52
CA ASP A 176 -5.53 -2.44 34.74
C ASP A 176 -6.65 -1.85 35.62
#